data_AF-A0A9D9PZM4-F1
#
_entry.id   AF-A0A9D9PZM4-F1
#
_cell.length_a   1.000
_cell.length_b   1.000
_cell.length_c   1.000
_cell.angle_alpha   90.00
_cell.angle_beta   90.00
_cell.angle_gamma   90.00
#
_symmetry.space_group_name_H-M   'P 1'
#
loop_
_entity.id
_entity.type
_entity.pdbx_description
1 polymer ?
#
loop_
_entity_poly.entity_id
_entity_poly.type
_entity_poly.pdbx_seq_one_letter_code
_entity_poly.pdbx_strand_id
1 'polypeptide(L)'
;MAKNRRTAVGLILGLLMVSATTADDLVRREEPWSEAVTPLASDVELTVARTKPMGWEMKRACLYYAFAGQRLLERQGIAASLWVGAVVYAPGTGAAYPISPHAWLETSTDFIDFSTLPRWGEVTVIPHELVATERSEVKPGETRVLVLRRPENPRLLGYLTAHRARFERRVRRWEGR
;
A
#
# COMPACT_ATOMS: atom_id res chain seq x y z
N MET A 1 -30.63 -75.11 -9.02
CA MET A 1 -30.24 -75.19 -10.44
C MET A 1 -30.02 -73.78 -10.97
N ALA A 2 -28.86 -73.53 -11.62
CA ALA A 2 -28.44 -72.37 -12.43
C ALA A 2 -28.56 -70.95 -11.81
N LYS A 3 -27.47 -70.29 -11.39
CA LYS A 3 -26.38 -69.58 -12.13
C LYS A 3 -26.67 -68.11 -12.47
N ASN A 4 -25.81 -67.24 -11.90
CA ASN A 4 -25.24 -66.00 -12.47
C ASN A 4 -26.18 -64.76 -12.53
N ARG A 5 -25.75 -63.50 -12.30
CA ARG A 5 -24.41 -62.88 -12.30
C ARG A 5 -24.47 -61.53 -11.55
N ARG A 6 -23.28 -61.09 -11.13
CA ARG A 6 -22.93 -59.90 -10.34
C ARG A 6 -23.21 -58.57 -11.07
N THR A 7 -23.55 -57.53 -10.31
CA THR A 7 -22.87 -56.23 -10.40
C THR A 7 -23.02 -55.47 -9.08
N ALA A 8 -21.89 -55.19 -8.45
CA ALA A 8 -21.75 -54.36 -7.27
C ALA A 8 -21.30 -52.97 -7.73
N VAL A 9 -21.91 -51.91 -7.21
CA VAL A 9 -21.27 -50.61 -7.02
C VAL A 9 -21.78 -50.06 -5.69
N GLY A 10 -20.94 -50.17 -4.66
CA GLY A 10 -21.20 -49.57 -3.36
C GLY A 10 -20.94 -48.07 -3.42
N LEU A 11 -21.91 -47.28 -2.96
CA LEU A 11 -21.75 -45.86 -2.71
C LEU A 11 -21.54 -45.68 -1.20
N ILE A 12 -20.29 -45.49 -0.79
CA ILE A 12 -19.94 -44.93 0.51
C ILE A 12 -19.62 -43.46 0.26
N LEU A 13 -20.41 -42.55 0.82
CA LEU A 13 -19.92 -41.21 1.12
C LEU A 13 -20.60 -40.70 2.39
N GLY A 14 -19.85 -40.72 3.48
CA GLY A 14 -20.21 -40.02 4.70
C GLY A 14 -20.15 -38.51 4.44
N LEU A 15 -21.22 -37.81 4.81
CA LEU A 15 -21.23 -36.35 4.84
C LEU A 15 -21.20 -35.92 6.30
N LEU A 16 -20.02 -35.39 6.67
CA LEU A 16 -19.71 -34.75 7.93
C LEU A 16 -20.64 -33.57 8.19
N MET A 17 -21.08 -33.43 9.45
CA MET A 17 -21.55 -32.18 10.00
C MET A 17 -20.46 -31.12 9.83
N VAL A 18 -20.76 -30.07 9.06
CA VAL A 18 -20.02 -28.81 9.13
C VAL A 18 -20.95 -27.81 9.80
N SER A 19 -20.60 -27.49 11.05
CA SER A 19 -21.16 -26.36 11.78
C SER A 19 -20.97 -25.10 10.95
N ALA A 20 -22.08 -24.48 10.54
CA ALA A 20 -22.08 -23.16 9.94
C ALA A 20 -21.80 -22.12 11.04
N THR A 21 -20.52 -21.91 11.35
CA THR A 21 -20.08 -20.78 12.17
C THR A 21 -19.81 -19.58 11.27
N THR A 22 -20.69 -18.58 11.44
CA THR A 22 -20.53 -17.14 11.21
C THR A 22 -20.19 -16.67 9.79
N ALA A 23 -21.23 -16.47 8.99
CA ALA A 23 -21.25 -15.56 7.85
C ALA A 23 -21.27 -14.08 8.29
N ASP A 24 -20.36 -13.69 9.18
CA ASP A 24 -20.30 -12.35 9.79
C ASP A 24 -19.00 -11.57 9.49
N ASP A 25 -18.13 -12.09 8.63
CA ASP A 25 -16.82 -11.46 8.31
C ASP A 25 -16.76 -10.76 6.93
N LEU A 26 -17.88 -10.64 6.21
CA LEU A 26 -17.91 -10.10 4.83
C LEU A 26 -18.66 -8.77 4.68
N VAL A 27 -19.01 -8.10 5.78
CA VAL A 27 -19.65 -6.77 5.72
C VAL A 27 -18.92 -5.78 6.63
N ARG A 28 -17.58 -5.72 6.55
CA ARG A 28 -16.90 -4.47 6.86
C ARG A 28 -17.04 -3.59 5.63
N ARG A 29 -18.11 -2.80 5.62
CA ARG A 29 -18.33 -1.67 4.71
C ARG A 29 -16.99 -0.94 4.57
N GLU A 30 -16.47 -0.87 3.34
CA GLU A 30 -15.26 -0.13 3.00
C GLU A 30 -15.48 1.33 3.40
N GLU A 31 -15.12 1.71 4.62
CA GLU A 31 -14.87 3.13 4.89
C GLU A 31 -13.76 3.55 3.93
N PRO A 32 -13.93 4.68 3.23
CA PRO A 32 -12.89 5.17 2.34
C PRO A 32 -11.59 5.23 3.14
N TRP A 33 -10.51 4.61 2.65
CA TRP A 33 -9.24 4.59 3.39
C TRP A 33 -8.77 6.00 3.77
N SER A 34 -9.24 7.04 3.06
CA SER A 34 -9.05 8.43 3.47
C SER A 34 -9.45 8.72 4.93
N GLU A 35 -10.51 8.12 5.47
CA GLU A 35 -10.97 8.32 6.86
C GLU A 35 -10.02 7.69 7.87
N ALA A 36 -9.37 6.56 7.52
CA ALA A 36 -8.37 5.91 8.36
C ALA A 36 -6.96 6.51 8.19
N VAL A 37 -6.62 7.00 7.00
CA VAL A 37 -5.28 7.49 6.64
C VAL A 37 -5.07 8.95 7.01
N THR A 38 -6.06 9.82 6.77
CA THR A 38 -5.94 11.28 6.99
C THR A 38 -5.58 11.64 8.44
N PRO A 39 -6.17 11.01 9.48
CA PRO A 39 -5.82 11.29 10.87
C PRO A 39 -4.34 11.01 11.21
N LEU A 40 -3.65 10.18 10.42
CA LEU A 40 -2.24 9.86 10.63
C LEU A 40 -1.29 10.99 10.19
N ALA A 41 -1.79 12.05 9.54
CA ALA A 41 -0.97 13.08 8.93
C ALA A 41 0.04 13.73 9.90
N SER A 42 -0.43 14.19 11.07
CA SER A 42 0.43 14.85 12.06
C SER A 42 1.48 13.90 12.64
N ASP A 43 1.09 12.65 12.92
CA ASP A 43 2.01 11.63 13.44
C ASP A 43 3.07 11.23 12.41
N VAL A 44 2.69 11.18 11.13
CA VAL A 44 3.63 10.98 10.02
C VAL A 44 4.63 12.13 9.96
N GLU A 45 4.18 13.39 9.96
CA GLU A 45 5.09 14.54 9.92
C GLU A 45 6.06 14.57 11.10
N LEU A 46 5.56 14.30 12.30
CA LEU A 46 6.39 14.18 13.51
C LEU A 46 7.41 13.05 13.36
N THR A 47 6.97 11.88 12.92
CA THR A 47 7.85 10.72 12.72
C THR A 47 8.92 11.02 11.68
N VAL A 48 8.57 11.67 10.56
CA VAL A 48 9.54 12.07 9.53
C VAL A 48 10.52 13.10 10.08
N ALA A 49 10.06 14.11 10.81
CA ALA A 49 10.92 15.13 11.41
C ALA A 49 11.97 14.50 12.36
N ARG A 50 11.60 13.45 13.09
CA ARG A 50 12.49 12.72 14.00
C ARG A 50 13.42 11.72 13.31
N THR A 51 13.01 11.17 12.16
CA THR A 51 13.69 10.01 11.56
C THR A 51 14.45 10.33 10.28
N LYS A 52 14.13 11.41 9.55
CA LYS A 52 14.82 11.78 8.30
C LYS A 52 16.28 12.20 8.52
N PRO A 53 17.21 12.00 7.56
CA PRO A 53 18.59 12.45 7.69
C PRO A 53 18.67 13.96 7.88
N MET A 54 19.65 14.41 8.67
CA MET A 54 19.94 15.83 8.80
C MET A 54 20.36 16.37 7.42
N GLY A 55 19.86 17.55 7.04
CA GLY A 55 20.11 18.16 5.73
C GLY A 55 19.24 17.66 4.58
N TRP A 56 18.38 16.65 4.78
CA TRP A 56 17.38 16.29 3.76
C TRP A 56 16.19 17.25 3.80
N GLU A 57 15.93 17.92 2.67
CA GLU A 57 14.73 18.73 2.48
C GLU A 57 13.47 17.87 2.63
N MET A 58 12.43 18.41 3.29
CA MET A 58 11.16 17.69 3.50
C MET A 58 10.53 17.27 2.16
N LYS A 59 10.58 18.15 1.15
CA LYS A 59 10.08 17.88 -0.22
C LYS A 59 10.85 16.78 -0.96
N ARG A 60 12.01 16.35 -0.45
CA ARG A 60 12.83 15.26 -1.01
C ARG A 60 12.83 14.02 -0.10
N ALA A 61 12.08 14.04 1.00
CA ALA A 61 12.04 12.98 2.00
C ALA A 61 10.91 11.96 1.74
N CYS A 62 10.44 11.79 0.50
CA CYS A 62 9.31 10.90 0.17
C CYS A 62 9.50 9.47 0.69
N LEU A 63 10.72 8.94 0.65
CA LEU A 63 11.03 7.64 1.21
C LEU A 63 10.76 7.54 2.73
N TYR A 64 11.08 8.60 3.49
CA TYR A 64 10.84 8.63 4.93
C TYR A 64 9.36 8.85 5.27
N TYR A 65 8.64 9.61 4.44
CA TYR A 65 7.17 9.70 4.53
C TYR A 65 6.52 8.35 4.29
N ALA A 66 6.95 7.61 3.27
CA ALA A 66 6.45 6.26 3.00
C ALA A 66 6.77 5.29 4.16
N PHE A 67 7.97 5.35 4.75
CA PHE A 67 8.31 4.53 5.92
C PHE A 67 7.47 4.88 7.16
N ALA A 68 7.30 6.17 7.47
CA ALA A 68 6.50 6.63 8.58
C ALA A 68 5.03 6.24 8.42
N GLY A 69 4.48 6.46 7.23
CA GLY A 69 3.12 6.05 6.87
C GLY A 69 2.92 4.54 7.02
N GLN A 70 3.83 3.73 6.46
CA GLN A 70 3.73 2.28 6.52
C GLN A 70 3.73 1.77 7.96
N ARG A 71 4.61 2.31 8.81
CA ARG A 71 4.66 1.97 10.24
C ARG A 71 3.34 2.30 10.96
N LEU A 72 2.78 3.48 10.70
CA LEU A 72 1.57 3.93 11.37
C LEU A 72 0.33 3.17 10.88
N LEU A 73 0.28 2.84 9.58
CA LEU A 73 -0.74 1.95 9.02
C LEU A 73 -0.66 0.54 9.62
N GLU A 74 0.55 -0.02 9.74
CA GLU A 74 0.75 -1.33 10.37
C GLU A 74 0.27 -1.36 11.82
N ARG A 75 0.46 -0.28 12.59
CA ARG A 75 -0.08 -0.13 13.95
C ARG A 75 -1.61 -0.11 14.01
N GLN A 76 -2.27 0.29 12.92
CA GLN A 76 -3.72 0.25 12.77
C GLN A 76 -4.21 -1.07 12.17
N GLY A 77 -3.33 -2.06 11.96
CA GLY A 77 -3.67 -3.33 11.32
C GLY A 77 -3.85 -3.24 9.80
N ILE A 78 -3.34 -2.18 9.17
CA ILE A 78 -3.49 -1.91 7.73
C ILE A 78 -2.21 -2.33 7.01
N ALA A 79 -2.29 -3.40 6.22
CA ALA A 79 -1.18 -3.88 5.41
C ALA A 79 -0.99 -2.97 4.18
N ALA A 80 0.21 -2.38 4.05
CA ALA A 80 0.58 -1.57 2.91
C ALA A 80 1.98 -1.92 2.41
N SER A 81 2.11 -2.07 1.10
CA SER A 81 3.36 -2.37 0.39
C SER A 81 4.09 -1.09 0.00
N LEU A 82 5.41 -1.06 0.16
CA LEU A 82 6.24 0.07 -0.29
C LEU A 82 6.60 -0.10 -1.76
N TRP A 83 6.41 0.94 -2.55
CA TRP A 83 6.85 1.00 -3.93
C TRP A 83 7.74 2.21 -4.20
N VAL A 84 8.60 2.08 -5.21
CA VAL A 84 9.52 3.13 -5.65
C VAL A 84 9.53 3.18 -7.17
N GLY A 85 9.56 4.39 -7.72
CA GLY A 85 9.40 4.59 -9.14
C GLY A 85 9.39 6.05 -9.56
N ALA A 86 8.53 6.35 -10.52
CA ALA A 86 8.09 7.69 -10.83
C ALA A 86 6.57 7.75 -10.74
N VAL A 87 6.04 8.92 -10.38
CA VAL A 87 4.60 9.18 -10.39
C VAL A 87 4.32 10.42 -11.23
N VAL A 88 3.15 10.47 -11.87
CA VAL A 88 2.63 11.66 -12.53
C VAL A 88 1.21 11.87 -12.03
N TYR A 89 0.98 12.96 -11.30
CA TYR A 89 -0.35 13.34 -10.85
C TYR A 89 -1.09 14.10 -11.96
N ALA A 90 -2.41 13.93 -12.04
CA ALA A 90 -3.26 14.47 -13.11
C ALA A 90 -2.69 14.22 -14.52
N PRO A 91 -2.29 12.98 -14.86
CA PRO A 91 -1.63 12.67 -16.12
C PRO A 91 -2.51 12.98 -17.32
N GLY A 92 -1.89 13.44 -18.41
CA GLY A 92 -2.60 13.79 -19.65
C GLY A 92 -3.35 15.13 -19.59
N THR A 93 -3.24 15.89 -18.51
CA THR A 93 -3.85 17.22 -18.36
C THR A 93 -2.78 18.33 -18.31
N GLY A 94 -3.19 19.59 -18.48
CA GLY A 94 -2.30 20.74 -18.30
C GLY A 94 -1.79 20.94 -16.86
N ALA A 95 -2.39 20.26 -15.89
CA ALA A 95 -1.99 20.27 -14.48
C ALA A 95 -1.04 19.11 -14.11
N ALA A 96 -0.54 18.36 -15.11
CA ALA A 96 0.29 17.18 -14.86
C ALA A 96 1.53 17.51 -14.02
N TYR A 97 1.75 16.75 -12.95
CA TYR A 97 2.87 16.97 -12.01
C TYR A 97 3.74 15.70 -11.87
N PRO A 98 4.87 15.62 -12.61
CA PRO A 98 5.78 14.48 -12.54
C PRO A 98 6.72 14.54 -11.33
N ILE A 99 6.93 13.40 -10.66
CA ILE A 99 7.91 13.24 -9.58
C ILE A 99 8.75 11.99 -9.84
N SER A 100 10.08 12.15 -9.89
CA SER A 100 11.04 11.06 -10.05
C SER A 100 12.40 11.40 -9.44
N PRO A 101 13.01 10.50 -8.63
CA PRO A 101 12.42 9.29 -8.07
C PRO A 101 11.33 9.62 -7.04
N HIS A 102 10.41 8.67 -6.83
CA HIS A 102 9.35 8.78 -5.84
C HIS A 102 9.10 7.48 -5.09
N ALA A 103 8.60 7.57 -3.86
CA ALA A 103 8.21 6.43 -3.03
C ALA A 103 6.79 6.64 -2.51
N TRP A 104 5.97 5.61 -2.58
CA TRP A 104 4.57 5.61 -2.15
C TRP A 104 4.22 4.26 -1.51
N LEU A 105 3.00 4.15 -1.00
CA LEU A 105 2.44 2.93 -0.44
C LEU A 105 1.25 2.47 -1.26
N GLU A 106 1.00 1.17 -1.28
CA GLU A 106 -0.23 0.59 -1.85
C GLU A 106 -0.84 -0.40 -0.87
N THR A 107 -2.15 -0.31 -0.66
CA THR A 107 -2.95 -1.38 -0.03
C THR A 107 -3.45 -2.33 -1.13
N SER A 108 -4.40 -3.21 -0.83
CA SER A 108 -5.09 -3.99 -1.87
C SER A 108 -5.94 -3.11 -2.80
N THR A 109 -6.38 -1.95 -2.32
CA THR A 109 -7.39 -1.12 -3.00
C THR A 109 -6.90 0.29 -3.34
N ASP A 110 -5.86 0.80 -2.69
CA ASP A 110 -5.51 2.22 -2.75
C ASP A 110 -4.02 2.47 -2.91
N PHE A 111 -3.73 3.48 -3.73
CA PHE A 111 -2.49 4.22 -3.72
C PHE A 111 -2.50 5.25 -2.59
N ILE A 112 -1.44 5.29 -1.79
CA ILE A 112 -1.27 6.22 -0.67
C ILE A 112 0.08 6.92 -0.76
N ASP A 113 0.08 8.25 -0.81
CA ASP A 113 1.29 9.06 -0.79
C ASP A 113 1.25 10.08 0.35
N PHE A 114 1.90 9.74 1.46
CA PHE A 114 2.09 10.65 2.57
C PHE A 114 3.04 11.81 2.26
N SER A 115 3.86 11.72 1.22
CA SER A 115 4.79 12.78 0.87
C SER A 115 4.12 13.93 0.13
N THR A 116 2.82 13.85 -0.16
CA THR A 116 2.04 15.01 -0.59
C THR A 116 1.75 15.97 0.55
N LEU A 117 1.84 15.55 1.82
CA LEU A 117 1.70 16.44 2.99
C LEU A 117 2.59 17.70 2.91
N PRO A 118 3.93 17.59 2.79
CA PRO A 118 4.80 18.77 2.71
C PRO A 118 4.72 19.50 1.36
N ARG A 119 3.94 19.00 0.40
CA ARG A 119 3.81 19.59 -0.94
C ARG A 119 2.50 20.35 -1.10
N TRP A 120 1.40 19.74 -0.65
CA TRP A 120 0.02 20.17 -0.88
C TRP A 120 -0.80 20.29 0.40
N GLY A 121 -0.24 19.93 1.57
CA GLY A 121 -0.91 20.06 2.86
C GLY A 121 -1.79 18.88 3.25
N GLU A 122 -1.87 17.82 2.42
CA GLU A 122 -2.73 16.66 2.65
C GLU A 122 -2.08 15.35 2.22
N VAL A 123 -2.56 14.23 2.77
CA VAL A 123 -2.20 12.88 2.31
C VAL A 123 -3.01 12.56 1.06
N THR A 124 -2.35 12.10 0.01
CA THR A 124 -3.06 11.65 -1.18
C THR A 124 -3.43 10.18 -1.03
N VAL A 125 -4.72 9.89 -1.10
CA VAL A 125 -5.29 8.54 -1.16
C VAL A 125 -6.11 8.44 -2.44
N ILE A 126 -5.79 7.48 -3.30
CA ILE A 126 -6.41 7.31 -4.62
C ILE A 126 -6.79 5.84 -4.79
N PRO A 127 -8.06 5.50 -5.02
CA PRO A 127 -8.49 4.15 -5.34
C PRO A 127 -7.75 3.62 -6.58
N HIS A 128 -7.40 2.34 -6.59
CA HIS A 128 -6.64 1.72 -7.67
C HIS A 128 -7.34 1.83 -9.04
N GLU A 129 -8.67 1.88 -9.10
CA GLU A 129 -9.39 2.13 -10.36
C GLU A 129 -9.04 3.47 -11.03
N LEU A 130 -8.49 4.42 -10.28
CA LEU A 130 -8.07 5.74 -10.76
C LEU A 130 -6.54 5.84 -10.95
N VAL A 131 -5.82 4.72 -10.79
CA VAL A 131 -4.37 4.60 -10.95
C VAL A 131 -4.05 3.92 -12.27
N ALA A 132 -3.26 4.56 -13.12
CA ALA A 132 -2.67 3.93 -14.29
C ALA A 132 -1.27 3.40 -13.95
N THR A 133 -0.89 2.25 -14.50
CA THR A 133 0.44 1.63 -14.37
C THR A 133 1.26 1.70 -15.67
N GLU A 134 0.60 2.02 -16.78
CA GLU A 134 1.24 2.30 -18.07
C GLU A 134 0.65 3.55 -18.73
N ARG A 135 1.38 4.13 -19.68
CA ARG A 135 0.97 5.38 -20.34
C ARG A 135 -0.29 5.21 -21.19
N SER A 136 -0.50 4.02 -21.75
CA SER A 136 -1.68 3.67 -22.56
C SER A 136 -2.98 3.64 -21.75
N GLU A 137 -2.91 3.40 -20.44
CA GLU A 137 -4.06 3.38 -19.53
C GLU A 137 -4.54 4.79 -19.15
N VAL A 138 -3.75 5.83 -19.43
CA VAL A 138 -4.08 7.20 -19.02
C VAL A 138 -5.28 7.72 -19.79
N LYS A 139 -6.34 8.06 -19.04
CA LYS A 139 -7.51 8.79 -19.51
C LYS A 139 -7.52 10.18 -18.89
N PRO A 140 -7.21 11.25 -19.66
CA PRO A 140 -7.17 12.61 -19.12
C PRO A 140 -8.46 13.01 -18.40
N GLY A 141 -8.33 13.49 -17.16
CA GLY A 141 -9.47 13.89 -16.33
C GLY A 141 -10.10 12.76 -15.50
N GLU A 142 -9.90 11.50 -15.88
CA GLU A 142 -10.36 10.32 -15.11
C GLU A 142 -9.21 9.72 -14.28
N THR A 143 -8.07 9.46 -14.91
CA THR A 143 -6.88 8.95 -14.23
C THR A 143 -6.32 10.02 -13.28
N ARG A 144 -6.19 9.68 -12.00
CA ARG A 144 -5.69 10.60 -10.97
C ARG A 144 -4.19 10.56 -10.84
N VAL A 145 -3.58 9.39 -11.01
CA VAL A 145 -2.13 9.20 -10.96
C VAL A 145 -1.69 8.12 -11.94
N LEU A 146 -0.57 8.36 -12.62
CA LEU A 146 0.18 7.34 -13.35
C LEU A 146 1.39 6.95 -12.49
N VAL A 147 1.54 5.66 -12.20
CA VAL A 147 2.70 5.09 -11.49
C VAL A 147 3.57 4.30 -12.46
N LEU A 148 4.86 4.60 -12.49
CA LEU A 148 5.86 3.87 -13.27
C LEU A 148 6.85 3.25 -12.30
N ARG A 149 6.60 1.98 -11.95
CA ARG A 149 7.42 1.24 -10.97
C ARG A 149 8.85 1.09 -11.48
N ARG A 150 9.84 1.31 -10.60
CA ARG A 150 11.22 0.94 -10.91
C ARG A 150 11.37 -0.56 -10.77
N PRO A 151 12.04 -1.25 -11.72
CA PRO A 151 12.35 -2.65 -11.56
C PRO A 151 13.25 -2.84 -10.34
N GLU A 152 12.99 -3.89 -9.59
CA GLU A 152 13.86 -4.29 -8.50
C GLU A 152 15.26 -4.58 -9.06
N ASN A 153 16.26 -3.98 -8.43
CA ASN A 153 17.65 -4.30 -8.70
C ASN A 153 18.46 -4.25 -7.40
N PRO A 154 19.59 -4.97 -7.32
CA PRO A 154 20.34 -5.10 -6.06
C PRO A 154 20.76 -3.75 -5.44
N ARG A 155 21.05 -2.73 -6.26
CA ARG A 155 21.45 -1.41 -5.76
C ARG A 155 20.26 -0.69 -5.11
N LEU A 156 19.10 -0.72 -5.74
CA LEU A 156 17.88 -0.16 -5.19
C LEU A 156 17.50 -0.88 -3.89
N LEU A 157 17.53 -2.21 -3.86
CA LEU A 157 17.23 -2.99 -2.66
C LEU A 157 18.20 -2.67 -1.50
N GLY A 158 19.50 -2.59 -1.79
CA GLY A 158 20.51 -2.18 -0.80
C GLY A 158 20.27 -0.77 -0.26
N TYR A 159 19.91 0.16 -1.13
CA TYR A 159 19.57 1.53 -0.75
C TYR A 159 18.33 1.57 0.16
N LEU A 160 17.24 0.92 -0.23
CA LEU A 160 16.01 0.87 0.56
C LEU A 160 16.22 0.20 1.91
N THR A 161 16.97 -0.92 1.94
CA THR A 161 17.30 -1.64 3.17
C THR A 161 18.12 -0.78 4.13
N ALA A 162 19.15 -0.09 3.63
CA ALA A 162 19.99 0.78 4.45
C ALA A 162 19.19 1.95 5.04
N HIS A 163 18.29 2.54 4.25
CA HIS A 163 17.41 3.61 4.67
C HIS A 163 16.36 3.12 5.69
N ARG A 164 15.74 1.96 5.47
CA ARG A 164 14.81 1.32 6.41
C ARG A 164 15.49 1.08 7.75
N ALA A 165 16.67 0.46 7.75
CA ALA A 165 17.41 0.18 8.97
C ALA A 165 17.76 1.46 9.74
N ARG A 166 18.07 2.56 9.04
CA ARG A 166 18.31 3.87 9.66
C ARG A 166 17.05 4.46 10.28
N PHE A 167 15.93 4.43 9.55
CA PHE A 167 14.61 4.85 10.03
C PHE A 167 14.26 4.11 11.32
N GLU A 168 14.28 2.78 11.28
CA GLU A 168 13.95 1.92 12.42
C GLU A 168 14.84 2.16 13.64
N ARG A 169 16.16 2.34 13.44
CA ARG A 169 17.07 2.69 14.54
C ARG A 169 16.71 4.03 15.18
N ARG A 170 16.23 5.01 14.42
CA ARG A 170 15.87 6.33 14.94
C ARG A 170 14.55 6.30 15.67
N VAL A 171 13.57 5.58 15.14
CA VAL A 171 12.29 5.31 15.80
C VAL A 171 12.54 4.66 17.18
N ARG A 172 13.29 3.56 17.23
CA ARG A 172 13.58 2.88 18.52
C ARG A 172 14.27 3.77 19.55
N ARG A 173 15.17 4.67 19.14
CA ARG A 173 15.83 5.63 20.06
C ARG A 173 14.90 6.76 20.51
N TRP A 174 13.87 7.05 19.74
CA TRP A 174 12.90 8.08 20.08
C TRP A 174 11.81 7.53 21.00
N GLU A 175 11.29 6.33 20.70
CA GLU A 175 10.22 5.68 21.47
C GLU A 175 10.72 4.89 22.69
N GLY A 176 11.96 4.39 22.67
CA GLY A 176 12.59 3.68 23.79
C GLY A 176 13.25 4.62 24.82
N ARG A 177 12.76 5.86 24.91
CA ARG A 177 13.12 6.84 25.91
C ARG A 177 11.88 7.21 26.71
#